data_AF-A0A7X8X1Q9-F1
#
_entry.id   AF-A0A7X8X1Q9-F1
#
_cell.length_a   1.000
_cell.length_b   1.000
_cell.length_c   1.000
_cell.angle_alpha   90.00
_cell.angle_beta   90.00
_cell.angle_gamma   90.00
#
_symmetry.space_group_name_H-M   'P 1'
#
loop_
_entity.id
_entity.type
_entity.pdbx_description
1 polymer ?
#
loop_
_entity_poly.entity_id
_entity_poly.type
_entity_poly.pdbx_seq_one_letter_code
_entity_poly.pdbx_strand_id
1 'polypeptide(L)'
;MKKKMYLVSLMAITLVFALFIGFALENEMGPYGVEANTIFWSVKIISHLLLVAVSIYVITRKEITSNHVVLTIMTMVYQIVPLIFRLMIGGKDNPNYFLAGIVGLFATLLYVGGIFLLDATKKKKE
;
A
#
# COMPACT_ATOMS: atom_id res chain seq x y z
N MET A 1 11.49 -16.94 15.49
CA MET A 1 10.04 -17.05 15.16
C MET A 1 9.19 -15.91 15.70
N LYS A 2 9.27 -15.56 17.00
CA LYS A 2 8.44 -14.49 17.61
C LYS A 2 8.43 -13.16 16.82
N LYS A 3 9.59 -12.66 16.39
CA LYS A 3 9.71 -11.44 15.56
C LYS A 3 9.00 -11.53 14.20
N LYS A 4 9.02 -12.70 13.54
CA LYS A 4 8.33 -12.93 12.26
C LYS A 4 6.82 -12.87 12.45
N MET A 5 6.32 -13.60 13.46
CA MET A 5 4.90 -13.62 13.77
C MET A 5 4.38 -12.21 14.07
N TYR A 6 5.15 -11.41 14.81
CA TYR A 6 4.78 -10.01 15.08
C TYR A 6 4.60 -9.18 13.80
N LEU A 7 5.55 -9.23 12.86
CA LEU A 7 5.43 -8.49 11.60
C LEU A 7 4.24 -8.96 10.76
N VAL A 8 4.03 -10.27 10.68
CA VAL A 8 2.91 -10.85 9.93
C VAL A 8 1.58 -10.47 10.55
N SER A 9 1.46 -10.51 11.88
CA SER A 9 0.27 -10.05 12.59
C SER A 9 0.00 -8.57 12.35
N LEU A 10 1.03 -7.71 12.36
CA LEU A 10 0.89 -6.29 12.01
C LEU A 10 0.38 -6.08 10.58
N MET A 11 0.93 -6.82 9.61
CA MET A 11 0.46 -6.75 8.22
C MET A 11 -0.98 -7.24 8.07
N ALA A 12 -1.37 -8.30 8.79
CA ALA A 12 -2.74 -8.79 8.82
C ALA A 12 -3.72 -7.76 9.41
N ILE A 13 -3.37 -7.13 10.54
CA ILE A 13 -4.16 -6.04 11.15
C ILE A 13 -4.30 -4.87 10.17
N THR A 14 -3.20 -4.51 9.50
CA THR A 14 -3.20 -3.42 8.49
C THR A 14 -4.13 -3.74 7.33
N LEU A 15 -4.10 -4.99 6.84
CA LEU A 15 -5.00 -5.44 5.76
C LEU A 15 -6.46 -5.35 6.19
N VAL A 16 -6.80 -5.85 7.39
CA VAL A 16 -8.17 -5.78 7.92
C VAL A 16 -8.63 -4.32 8.03
N PHE A 17 -7.77 -3.44 8.54
CA PHE A 17 -8.07 -2.02 8.66
C PHE A 17 -8.25 -1.33 7.30
N ALA A 18 -7.36 -1.61 6.35
CA ALA A 18 -7.45 -1.06 4.99
C ALA A 18 -8.73 -1.51 4.26
N LEU A 19 -9.11 -2.78 4.42
CA LEU A 19 -10.37 -3.31 3.90
C LEU A 19 -11.57 -2.62 4.56
N PHE A 20 -11.59 -2.53 5.89
CA PHE A 20 -12.67 -1.91 6.65
C PHE A 20 -12.90 -0.45 6.25
N ILE A 21 -11.83 0.37 6.22
CA ILE A 21 -11.91 1.76 5.77
C ILE A 21 -12.42 1.84 4.33
N GLY A 22 -11.91 0.95 3.47
CA GLY A 22 -12.30 0.89 2.07
C GLY A 22 -13.80 0.73 1.88
N PHE A 23 -14.44 -0.14 2.68
CA PHE A 23 -15.89 -0.35 2.67
C PHE A 23 -16.65 0.77 3.38
N ALA A 24 -16.16 1.27 4.52
CA ALA A 24 -16.83 2.35 5.27
C ALA A 24 -16.95 3.63 4.43
N LEU A 25 -15.86 4.01 3.74
CA LEU A 25 -15.87 5.17 2.85
C LEU A 25 -16.62 4.91 1.53
N GLU A 26 -16.94 3.66 1.22
CA GLU A 26 -17.73 3.28 0.04
C GLU A 26 -19.14 3.81 0.07
N ASN A 27 -19.73 3.79 1.26
CA ASN A 27 -21.12 4.19 1.44
C ASN A 27 -21.28 5.72 1.58
N GLU A 28 -20.22 6.45 1.95
CA GLU A 28 -20.30 7.88 2.29
C GLU A 28 -20.06 8.83 1.10
N MET A 29 -19.19 8.45 0.15
CA MET A 29 -18.65 9.41 -0.84
C MET A 29 -19.42 9.49 -2.17
N GLY A 30 -20.53 8.75 -2.31
CA GLY A 30 -21.34 8.75 -3.53
C GLY A 30 -20.66 8.10 -4.76
N PRO A 31 -21.41 7.89 -5.85
CA PRO A 31 -20.89 7.20 -7.04
C PRO A 31 -19.94 8.10 -7.83
N TYR A 32 -18.75 7.56 -8.12
CA TYR A 32 -17.80 8.17 -9.05
C TYR A 32 -18.21 7.92 -10.51
N GLY A 33 -17.66 8.71 -11.43
CA GLY A 33 -17.66 8.33 -12.84
C GLY A 33 -17.01 6.95 -13.04
N VAL A 34 -17.46 6.19 -14.05
CA VAL A 34 -17.03 4.80 -14.31
C VAL A 34 -15.51 4.66 -14.33
N GLU A 35 -14.83 5.59 -15.02
CA GLU A 35 -13.36 5.61 -15.15
C GLU A 35 -12.64 5.75 -13.81
N ALA A 36 -13.14 6.63 -12.94
CA ALA A 36 -12.56 6.90 -11.63
C ALA A 36 -12.76 5.74 -10.66
N ASN A 37 -13.92 5.08 -10.75
CA ASN A 37 -14.18 3.85 -10.01
C ASN A 37 -13.22 2.74 -10.43
N THR A 38 -12.98 2.56 -11.74
CA THR A 38 -12.02 1.58 -12.26
C THR A 38 -10.61 1.87 -11.73
N ILE A 39 -10.12 3.11 -11.82
CA ILE A 39 -8.79 3.49 -11.34
C ILE A 39 -8.65 3.24 -9.84
N PHE A 40 -9.63 3.65 -9.03
CA PHE A 40 -9.62 3.44 -7.59
C PHE A 40 -9.53 1.95 -7.24
N TRP A 41 -10.36 1.11 -7.87
CA TRP A 41 -10.33 -0.33 -7.64
C TRP A 41 -9.03 -0.98 -8.07
N SER A 42 -8.45 -0.56 -9.21
CA SER A 42 -7.14 -1.05 -9.64
C SER A 42 -6.04 -0.73 -8.63
N VAL A 43 -5.97 0.52 -8.16
CA VAL A 43 -4.97 0.94 -7.16
C VAL A 43 -5.15 0.18 -5.84
N LYS A 44 -6.40 0.00 -5.40
CA LYS A 44 -6.74 -0.78 -4.20
C LYS A 44 -6.29 -2.23 -4.35
N ILE A 45 -6.66 -2.92 -5.43
CA ILE A 45 -6.27 -4.33 -5.65
C ILE A 45 -4.75 -4.47 -5.66
N ILE A 46 -4.03 -3.60 -6.38
CA ILE A 46 -2.56 -3.63 -6.45
C ILE A 46 -1.93 -3.45 -5.06
N SER A 47 -2.41 -2.48 -4.27
CA SER A 47 -1.86 -2.23 -2.93
C SER A 47 -2.03 -3.44 -2.00
N HIS A 48 -3.18 -4.11 -2.07
CA HIS A 48 -3.48 -5.27 -1.22
C HIS A 48 -2.63 -6.47 -1.65
N LEU A 49 -2.48 -6.70 -2.96
CA LEU A 49 -1.61 -7.75 -3.49
C LEU A 49 -0.15 -7.56 -3.06
N LEU A 50 0.36 -6.32 -3.06
CA LEU A 50 1.71 -6.02 -2.58
C LEU A 50 1.87 -6.36 -1.09
N LEU A 51 0.89 -6.02 -0.25
CA LEU A 51 0.94 -6.35 1.18
C LEU A 51 0.95 -7.87 1.42
N VAL A 52 0.12 -8.60 0.68
CA VAL A 52 0.09 -10.07 0.73
C VAL A 52 1.42 -10.65 0.26
N ALA A 53 1.96 -10.17 -0.86
CA ALA A 53 3.24 -10.63 -1.40
C ALA A 53 4.40 -10.40 -0.40
N VAL A 54 4.46 -9.21 0.21
CA VAL A 54 5.46 -8.89 1.25
C VAL A 54 5.26 -9.74 2.50
N SER A 55 4.01 -10.03 2.87
CA SER A 55 3.71 -10.93 3.99
C SER A 55 4.26 -12.34 3.76
N ILE A 56 3.99 -12.91 2.59
CA ILE A 56 4.51 -14.22 2.18
C ILE A 56 6.04 -14.19 2.11
N TYR A 57 6.62 -13.11 1.57
CA TYR A 57 8.06 -12.93 1.50
C TYR A 57 8.71 -12.95 2.90
N VAL A 58 8.16 -12.23 3.86
CA VAL A 58 8.68 -12.19 5.24
C VAL A 58 8.55 -13.55 5.94
N ILE A 59 7.48 -14.30 5.67
CA ILE A 59 7.27 -15.65 6.25
C ILE A 59 8.27 -16.66 5.70
N THR A 60 8.52 -16.64 4.39
CA THR A 60 9.33 -17.64 3.69
C THR A 60 10.83 -17.50 3.95
N ARG A 61 11.30 -16.33 4.40
CA ARG A 61 12.73 -16.11 4.71
C ARG A 61 13.14 -16.78 6.01
N LYS A 62 14.33 -17.40 6.05
CA LYS A 62 14.88 -18.08 7.23
C LYS A 62 15.18 -17.12 8.38
N GLU A 63 15.71 -15.94 8.08
CA GLU A 63 16.06 -14.92 9.08
C GLU A 63 15.40 -13.58 8.78
N ILE A 64 15.14 -12.80 9.83
CA ILE A 64 14.63 -11.43 9.71
C ILE A 64 15.83 -10.48 9.80
N THR A 65 16.03 -9.70 8.75
CA THR A 65 17.00 -8.60 8.74
C THR A 65 16.29 -7.25 8.90
N SER A 66 17.05 -6.20 9.18
CA SER A 66 16.56 -4.82 9.23
C SER A 66 15.78 -4.43 7.96
N ASN A 67 16.24 -4.88 6.79
CA ASN A 67 15.63 -4.53 5.51
C ASN A 67 14.22 -5.12 5.36
N HIS A 68 13.93 -6.26 6.00
CA HIS A 68 12.59 -6.84 6.04
C HIS A 68 11.64 -5.98 6.86
N VAL A 69 12.10 -5.45 8.01
CA VAL A 69 11.31 -4.55 8.86
C VAL A 69 10.99 -3.26 8.10
N VAL A 70 11.99 -2.67 7.43
CA VAL A 70 11.79 -1.45 6.64
C VAL A 70 10.83 -1.71 5.47
N LEU A 71 10.98 -2.83 4.75
CA LEU A 71 10.06 -3.22 3.68
C LEU A 71 8.62 -3.38 4.21
N THR A 72 8.43 -4.03 5.36
CA THR A 72 7.11 -4.16 5.99
C THR A 72 6.51 -2.79 6.31
N ILE A 73 7.26 -1.89 6.95
CA ILE A 73 6.78 -0.54 7.28
C ILE A 73 6.42 0.24 6.01
N MET A 74 7.28 0.21 4.99
CA MET A 74 7.01 0.87 3.71
C MET A 74 5.72 0.35 3.07
N THR A 75 5.51 -0.97 3.10
CA THR A 75 4.32 -1.60 2.50
C THR A 75 3.05 -1.26 3.27
N MET A 76 3.14 -1.14 4.60
CA MET A 76 2.05 -0.68 5.45
C MET A 76 1.69 0.79 5.16
N VAL A 77 2.69 1.66 5.06
CA VAL A 77 2.48 3.08 4.66
C VAL A 77 1.87 3.16 3.27
N TYR A 78 2.28 2.29 2.35
CA TYR A 78 1.73 2.25 1.00
C TYR A 78 0.23 1.89 0.96
N GLN A 79 -0.32 1.26 2.00
CA GLN A 79 -1.77 1.03 2.10
C GLN A 79 -2.59 2.31 2.26
N ILE A 80 -1.96 3.44 2.56
CA ILE A 80 -2.62 4.75 2.64
C ILE A 80 -2.90 5.30 1.22
N VAL A 81 -2.21 4.81 0.18
CA VAL A 81 -2.34 5.34 -1.19
C VAL A 81 -3.78 5.21 -1.74
N PRO A 82 -4.47 4.05 -1.68
CA PRO A 82 -5.87 3.96 -2.09
C PRO A 82 -6.78 4.93 -1.34
N LEU A 83 -6.52 5.17 -0.05
CA LEU A 83 -7.30 6.10 0.76
C LEU A 83 -7.12 7.55 0.27
N ILE A 84 -5.87 7.96 -0.01
CA ILE A 84 -5.58 9.28 -0.57
C ILE A 84 -6.29 9.46 -1.93
N PHE A 85 -6.19 8.45 -2.82
CA PHE A 85 -6.92 8.46 -4.09
C PHE A 85 -8.42 8.66 -3.88
N ARG A 86 -9.00 7.93 -2.94
CA ARG A 86 -10.42 8.04 -2.62
C ARG A 86 -10.82 9.44 -2.17
N LEU A 87 -10.05 10.03 -1.27
CA LEU A 87 -10.30 11.39 -0.77
C LEU A 87 -10.21 12.44 -1.90
N MET A 88 -9.31 12.25 -2.86
CA MET A 88 -9.09 13.19 -3.97
C MET A 88 -10.14 13.06 -5.08
N ILE A 89 -10.67 11.85 -5.27
CA ILE A 89 -11.63 11.52 -6.32
C ILE A 89 -13.08 11.66 -5.82
N GLY A 90 -13.34 11.54 -4.51
CA GLY A 90 -14.68 11.58 -3.88
C GLY A 90 -15.30 12.95 -3.68
N GLY A 91 -14.79 13.99 -4.33
CA GLY A 91 -15.42 15.30 -4.35
C GLY A 91 -16.57 15.34 -5.35
N LYS A 92 -17.82 15.49 -4.88
CA LYS A 92 -19.04 15.55 -5.70
C LYS A 92 -19.03 16.67 -6.74
N ASP A 93 -18.33 17.78 -6.45
CA ASP A 93 -18.39 19.01 -7.24
C ASP A 93 -17.08 19.36 -7.97
N ASN A 94 -15.92 18.77 -7.61
CA ASN A 94 -14.65 19.01 -8.32
C ASN A 94 -13.62 17.89 -8.09
N PRO A 95 -13.77 16.73 -8.75
CA PRO A 95 -12.82 15.63 -8.61
C PRO A 95 -11.47 15.99 -9.28
N ASN A 96 -10.40 16.07 -8.47
CA ASN A 96 -9.06 16.41 -8.95
C ASN A 96 -8.31 15.19 -9.48
N TYR A 97 -8.84 14.57 -10.55
CA TYR A 97 -8.31 13.33 -11.13
C TYR A 97 -6.83 13.43 -11.52
N PHE A 98 -6.43 14.55 -12.13
CA PHE A 98 -5.06 14.81 -12.56
C PHE A 98 -4.09 14.83 -11.37
N LEU A 99 -4.46 15.52 -10.29
CA LEU A 99 -3.65 15.58 -9.07
C LEU A 99 -3.58 14.21 -8.37
N ALA A 100 -4.69 13.46 -8.34
CA ALA A 100 -4.73 12.11 -7.77
C ALA A 100 -3.78 11.16 -8.52
N GLY A 101 -3.78 11.22 -9.85
CA GLY A 101 -2.85 10.47 -10.69
C GLY A 101 -1.38 10.81 -10.40
N ILE A 102 -1.05 12.10 -10.26
CA ILE A 102 0.30 12.56 -9.92
C ILE A 102 0.71 12.03 -8.54
N VAL A 103 -0.10 12.23 -7.50
CA VAL A 103 0.21 11.77 -6.14
C VAL A 103 0.41 10.26 -6.10
N GLY A 104 -0.43 9.50 -6.81
CA GLY A 104 -0.27 8.06 -6.93
C GLY A 104 0.99 7.61 -7.63
N LEU A 105 1.33 8.26 -8.75
CA LEU A 105 2.56 8.00 -9.48
C LEU A 105 3.77 8.25 -8.57
N PHE A 106 3.83 9.40 -7.89
CA PHE A 106 4.90 9.72 -6.95
C PHE A 106 4.98 8.73 -5.79
N ALA A 107 3.86 8.37 -5.18
CA ALA A 107 3.83 7.38 -4.10
C ALA A 107 4.34 6.00 -4.58
N THR A 108 3.97 5.60 -5.80
CA THR A 108 4.45 4.35 -6.42
C THR A 108 5.95 4.41 -6.70
N LEU A 109 6.44 5.51 -7.28
CA LEU A 109 7.86 5.71 -7.57
C LEU A 109 8.71 5.71 -6.29
N LEU A 110 8.24 6.37 -5.22
CA LEU A 110 8.91 6.37 -3.93
C LEU A 110 8.95 4.97 -3.32
N TYR A 111 7.85 4.21 -3.42
CA TYR A 111 7.78 2.85 -2.94
C TYR A 111 8.76 1.93 -3.69
N VAL A 112 8.71 1.94 -5.02
CA VAL A 112 9.60 1.16 -5.89
C VAL A 112 11.07 1.58 -5.68
N GLY A 113 11.35 2.88 -5.64
CA GLY A 113 12.68 3.41 -5.38
C GLY A 113 13.23 2.96 -4.02
N GLY A 114 12.42 2.96 -2.97
CA GLY A 114 12.83 2.47 -1.66
C GLY A 114 13.11 0.96 -1.65
N ILE A 115 12.38 0.15 -2.42
CA ILE A 115 12.72 -1.28 -2.60
C ILE A 115 14.11 -1.43 -3.22
N PHE A 116 14.42 -0.69 -4.28
CA PHE A 116 15.74 -0.73 -4.91
C PHE A 116 16.87 -0.26 -3.96
N LEU A 117 16.62 0.76 -3.13
CA LEU A 117 17.57 1.22 -2.12
C LEU A 117 17.83 0.15 -1.05
N LEU A 118 16.80 -0.59 -0.64
CA LEU A 118 16.95 -1.71 0.30
C LEU A 118 17.78 -2.86 -0.29
N ASP A 119 17.72 -3.08 -1.60
CA ASP A 119 18.56 -4.07 -2.27
C ASP A 119 20.01 -3.58 -2.44
N ALA A 120 20.20 -2.32 -2.83
CA ALA A 120 21.52 -1.71 -2.96
C ALA A 120 22.29 -1.68 -1.62
N THR A 121 21.59 -1.41 -0.52
CA THR A 121 22.19 -1.40 0.83
C THR A 121 22.55 -2.80 1.33
N LYS A 122 21.91 -3.85 0.82
CA LYS A 122 22.28 -5.24 1.13
C LYS A 122 23.60 -5.61 0.46
N LYS A 123 23.75 -5.30 -0.84
CA LYS A 123 24.98 -5.59 -1.61
C LYS A 123 26.24 -4.91 -1.07
N LYS A 124 26.11 -3.79 -0.36
CA LYS A 124 27.25 -3.06 0.20
C LYS A 124 27.79 -3.65 1.51
N LYS A 125 27.05 -4.59 2.14
CA LYS A 125 27.41 -5.22 3.41
C LYS A 125 27.93 -6.65 3.27
N GLU A 126 27.80 -7.24 2.09
CA GLU A 126 28.44 -8.50 1.68
C GLU A 126 29.78 -8.19 1.00
#